data_AF-A0A1C5DDF0-F1
#
_entry.id   AF-A0A1C5DDF0-F1
#
_cell.length_a   1.000
_cell.length_b   1.000
_cell.length_c   1.000
_cell.angle_alpha   90.00
_cell.angle_beta   90.00
_cell.angle_gamma   90.00
#
_symmetry.space_group_name_H-M   'P 1'
#
loop_
_entity.id
_entity.type
_entity.pdbx_description
1 polymer ?
#
loop_
_entity_poly.entity_id
_entity_poly.type
_entity_poly.pdbx_seq_one_letter_code
_entity_poly.pdbx_strand_id
1 'polypeptide(L)'
;MSFSMQARAVPAAGLPQDFAGVTAVFADTDDELDFLETDLHISKVFSAVHELCLTAPPGQGSCELPVFGGTVHEDPAGIEAPSVTLEAAGVREAAEFLRSHPFDQLWHAAAGGVGTHWGRPEPEVRDVFAHHYRQVLDFYGRAAEAGDAVVKRFLY
;
A
#
# COMPACT_ATOMS: atom_id res chain seq x y z
N MET A 1 -8.37 -9.34 16.24
CA MET A 1 -8.64 -8.47 15.09
C MET A 1 -7.30 -8.15 14.45
N SER A 2 -7.14 -8.51 13.19
CA SER A 2 -5.89 -8.36 12.47
C SER A 2 -6.21 -7.50 11.27
N PHE A 3 -5.65 -6.29 11.25
CA PHE A 3 -5.85 -5.36 10.15
C PHE A 3 -4.73 -5.55 9.12
N SER A 4 -5.07 -5.55 7.85
CA SER A 4 -4.11 -5.73 6.76
C SER A 4 -4.51 -4.95 5.51
N MET A 5 -3.51 -4.62 4.71
CA MET A 5 -3.70 -4.15 3.35
C MET A 5 -3.24 -5.25 2.40
N GLN A 6 -4.07 -5.54 1.41
CA GLN A 6 -3.72 -6.35 0.25
C GLN A 6 -3.77 -5.49 -1.00
N ALA A 7 -2.86 -5.76 -1.94
CA ALA A 7 -2.89 -5.14 -3.26
C ALA A 7 -2.52 -6.14 -4.36
N ARG A 8 -3.13 -5.91 -5.52
CA ARG A 8 -2.89 -6.67 -6.76
C ARG A 8 -2.67 -5.74 -7.93
N ALA A 9 -1.72 -6.09 -8.78
CA ALA A 9 -1.55 -5.47 -10.08
C ALA A 9 -2.53 -6.12 -11.07
N VAL A 10 -3.23 -5.31 -11.85
CA VAL A 10 -4.18 -5.77 -12.86
C VAL A 10 -3.93 -5.02 -14.18
N PRO A 11 -4.19 -5.64 -15.35
CA PRO A 11 -4.11 -4.93 -16.61
C PRO A 11 -4.97 -3.68 -16.58
N ALA A 12 -4.48 -2.55 -17.08
CA ALA A 12 -5.17 -1.26 -16.98
C ALA A 12 -6.60 -1.28 -17.59
N ALA A 13 -6.82 -2.09 -18.62
CA ALA A 13 -8.14 -2.26 -19.25
C ALA A 13 -9.15 -3.03 -18.37
N GLY A 14 -8.68 -3.75 -17.35
CA GLY A 14 -9.48 -4.52 -16.41
C GLY A 14 -9.65 -3.85 -15.04
N LEU A 15 -9.32 -2.56 -14.91
CA LEU A 15 -9.43 -1.84 -13.65
C LEU A 15 -10.91 -1.75 -13.21
N PRO A 16 -11.28 -2.29 -12.03
CA PRO A 16 -12.63 -2.19 -11.51
C PRO A 16 -13.10 -0.75 -11.35
N GLN A 17 -14.40 -0.53 -11.57
CA GLN A 17 -15.04 0.79 -11.46
C GLN A 17 -15.97 0.91 -10.24
N ASP A 18 -16.17 -0.19 -9.51
CA ASP A 18 -17.02 -0.27 -8.33
C ASP A 18 -16.49 -1.29 -7.31
N PHE A 19 -17.08 -1.26 -6.11
CA PHE A 19 -16.73 -2.13 -4.99
C PHE A 19 -16.87 -3.63 -5.32
N ALA A 20 -17.90 -4.00 -6.09
CA ALA A 20 -18.14 -5.39 -6.46
C ALA A 20 -17.03 -5.93 -7.36
N GLY A 21 -16.58 -5.13 -8.33
CA GLY A 21 -15.45 -5.47 -9.19
C GLY A 21 -14.14 -5.57 -8.40
N VAL A 22 -13.92 -4.70 -7.40
CA VAL A 22 -12.75 -4.83 -6.52
C VAL A 22 -12.81 -6.14 -5.72
N THR A 23 -13.97 -6.47 -5.14
CA THR A 23 -14.15 -7.73 -4.40
C THR A 23 -13.86 -8.95 -5.28
N ALA A 24 -14.30 -8.93 -6.54
CA ALA A 24 -14.04 -10.00 -7.49
C ALA A 24 -12.55 -10.20 -7.80
N VAL A 25 -11.72 -9.16 -7.71
CA VAL A 25 -10.26 -9.26 -7.88
C VAL A 25 -9.60 -10.06 -6.76
N PHE A 26 -10.22 -10.20 -5.59
CA PHE A 26 -9.67 -10.91 -4.43
C PHE A 26 -10.45 -12.17 -4.04
N ALA A 27 -11.43 -12.59 -4.84
CA ALA A 27 -12.35 -13.69 -4.50
C ALA A 27 -11.67 -15.06 -4.34
N ASP A 28 -10.47 -15.22 -4.90
CA ASP A 28 -9.59 -16.40 -4.76
C ASP A 28 -8.73 -16.36 -3.49
N THR A 29 -8.66 -15.23 -2.78
CA THR A 29 -7.80 -15.03 -1.60
C THR A 29 -8.56 -14.92 -0.28
N ASP A 30 -9.86 -15.25 -0.29
CA ASP A 30 -10.71 -15.22 0.91
C ASP A 30 -10.51 -16.44 1.83
N ASP A 31 -9.78 -17.49 1.39
CA ASP A 31 -9.34 -18.59 2.25
C ASP A 31 -8.07 -18.21 3.04
N GLU A 32 -8.01 -18.51 4.35
CA GLU A 32 -6.94 -18.06 5.26
C GLU A 32 -5.51 -18.53 4.87
N LEU A 33 -5.40 -19.49 3.95
CA LEU A 33 -4.14 -20.05 3.46
C LEU A 33 -3.62 -19.33 2.20
N ASP A 34 -4.47 -18.58 1.49
CA ASP A 34 -4.18 -18.01 0.16
C ASP A 34 -3.79 -16.53 0.21
N PHE A 35 -3.63 -15.95 1.41
CA PHE A 35 -3.08 -14.60 1.61
C PHE A 35 -1.65 -14.41 1.06
N LEU A 36 -0.98 -15.50 0.68
CA LEU A 36 0.34 -15.47 0.02
C LEU A 36 0.24 -15.33 -1.51
N GLU A 37 -0.96 -15.45 -2.09
CA GLU A 37 -1.20 -15.32 -3.54
C GLU A 37 -1.53 -13.88 -3.97
N THR A 38 -1.56 -12.93 -3.03
CA THR A 38 -1.62 -11.50 -3.37
C THR A 38 -0.22 -10.97 -3.68
N ASP A 39 -0.10 -10.10 -4.68
CA ASP A 39 1.17 -9.50 -5.09
C ASP A 39 1.84 -8.67 -3.97
N LEU A 40 1.02 -8.08 -3.10
CA LEU A 40 1.46 -7.35 -1.91
C LEU A 40 0.47 -7.57 -0.77
N HIS A 41 0.98 -8.05 0.37
CA HIS A 41 0.23 -8.14 1.62
C HIS A 41 1.04 -7.56 2.76
N ILE A 42 0.46 -6.59 3.47
CA ILE A 42 1.06 -5.92 4.61
C ILE A 42 0.13 -6.03 5.81
N SER A 43 0.49 -6.87 6.77
CA SER A 43 -0.24 -7.03 8.03
C SER A 43 0.20 -5.98 9.03
N LYS A 44 -0.76 -5.26 9.63
CA LYS A 44 -0.61 -4.37 10.79
C LYS A 44 0.25 -3.11 10.65
N VAL A 45 1.06 -2.99 9.60
CA VAL A 45 2.01 -1.87 9.46
C VAL A 45 1.75 -0.97 8.26
N PHE A 46 0.74 -1.25 7.45
CA PHE A 46 0.50 -0.45 6.23
C PHE A 46 0.21 1.02 6.55
N SER A 47 -0.51 1.31 7.64
CA SER A 47 -0.72 2.68 8.12
C SER A 47 0.58 3.35 8.52
N ALA A 48 1.52 2.59 9.08
CA ALA A 48 2.81 3.12 9.49
C ALA A 48 3.75 3.35 8.29
N VAL A 49 3.65 2.52 7.24
CA VAL A 49 4.29 2.79 5.94
C VAL A 49 3.73 4.06 5.31
N HIS A 50 2.42 4.29 5.43
CA HIS A 50 1.80 5.54 4.98
C HIS A 50 2.31 6.75 5.78
N GLU A 51 2.35 6.67 7.11
CA GLU A 51 2.93 7.72 7.97
C GLU A 51 4.38 8.03 7.59
N LEU A 52 5.17 7.00 7.25
CA LEU A 52 6.53 7.20 6.76
C LEU A 52 6.56 7.93 5.41
N CYS A 53 5.63 7.67 4.50
CA CYS A 53 5.54 8.41 3.23
C CYS A 53 5.17 9.89 3.46
N LEU A 54 4.34 10.19 4.47
CA LEU A 54 3.96 11.55 4.83
C LEU A 54 5.12 12.40 5.34
N THR A 55 6.25 11.80 5.74
CA THR A 55 7.44 12.56 6.15
C THR A 55 8.26 13.07 4.96
N ALA A 56 7.87 12.74 3.73
CA ALA A 56 8.51 13.28 2.53
C ALA A 56 8.38 14.81 2.47
N PRO A 57 9.37 15.53 1.95
CA PRO A 57 9.29 16.98 1.75
C PRO A 57 8.09 17.35 0.84
N PRO A 58 7.40 18.46 1.12
CA PRO A 58 6.28 18.90 0.29
C PRO A 58 6.75 19.20 -1.15
N GLY A 59 5.93 18.80 -2.14
CA GLY A 59 6.16 19.11 -3.55
C GLY A 59 6.88 18.03 -4.38
N GLN A 60 7.17 16.86 -3.80
CA GLN A 60 7.74 15.73 -4.54
C GLN A 60 6.77 14.53 -4.56
N GLY A 61 5.94 14.44 -5.60
CA GLY A 61 5.01 13.30 -5.83
C GLY A 61 3.89 13.15 -4.79
N SER A 62 2.93 12.27 -5.07
CA SER A 62 1.79 12.04 -4.19
C SER A 62 2.05 10.91 -3.19
N CYS A 63 2.52 11.28 -2.00
CA CYS A 63 2.86 10.42 -0.86
C CYS A 63 1.69 9.56 -0.32
N GLU A 64 0.47 9.91 -0.69
CA GLU A 64 -0.75 9.16 -0.39
C GLU A 64 -0.86 7.89 -1.24
N LEU A 65 -0.44 7.95 -2.51
CA LEU A 65 -0.69 6.91 -3.51
C LEU A 65 -0.18 5.52 -3.14
N PRO A 66 0.96 5.32 -2.45
CA PRO A 66 1.43 3.98 -2.13
C PRO A 66 0.46 3.16 -1.26
N VAL A 67 -0.26 3.80 -0.34
CA VAL A 67 -1.13 3.12 0.62
C VAL A 67 -2.59 3.49 0.38
N PHE A 68 -3.03 4.70 0.75
CA PHE A 68 -4.46 5.06 0.74
C PHE A 68 -4.92 5.84 -0.50
N GLY A 69 -4.00 6.39 -1.28
CA GLY A 69 -4.35 7.23 -2.43
C GLY A 69 -4.87 6.45 -3.64
N GLY A 70 -5.80 7.08 -4.36
CA GLY A 70 -6.47 6.53 -5.54
C GLY A 70 -7.97 6.86 -5.52
N THR A 71 -8.73 6.18 -6.38
CA THR A 71 -10.20 6.24 -6.39
C THR A 71 -10.76 5.29 -5.33
N VAL A 72 -11.56 5.82 -4.42
CA VAL A 72 -12.18 5.07 -3.32
C VAL A 72 -13.48 4.42 -3.78
N HIS A 73 -13.70 3.17 -3.39
CA HIS A 73 -14.90 2.38 -3.60
C HIS A 73 -15.47 1.98 -2.25
N GLU A 74 -16.61 2.56 -1.90
CA GLU A 74 -17.32 2.28 -0.64
C GLU A 74 -18.11 0.98 -0.74
N ASP A 75 -18.12 0.18 0.34
CA ASP A 75 -19.04 -0.95 0.47
C ASP A 75 -20.49 -0.42 0.59
N PRO A 76 -21.41 -0.76 -0.32
CA PRO A 76 -22.80 -0.33 -0.23
C PRO A 76 -23.51 -0.76 1.06
N ALA A 77 -23.07 -1.86 1.68
CA ALA A 77 -23.61 -2.34 2.96
C ALA A 77 -22.97 -1.65 4.18
N GLY A 78 -21.83 -0.96 4.00
CA GLY A 78 -21.07 -0.32 5.08
C GLY A 78 -20.52 -1.30 6.11
N ILE A 79 -20.30 -2.56 5.70
CA ILE A 79 -19.78 -3.63 6.56
C ILE A 79 -18.27 -3.75 6.37
N GLU A 80 -17.81 -3.73 5.12
CA GLU A 80 -16.40 -3.83 4.77
C GLU A 80 -15.71 -2.46 4.70
N ALA A 81 -14.37 -2.48 4.79
CA ALA A 81 -13.57 -1.28 4.59
C ALA A 81 -13.68 -0.77 3.13
N PRO A 82 -13.56 0.55 2.91
CA PRO A 82 -13.46 1.07 1.56
C PRO A 82 -12.25 0.47 0.85
N SER A 83 -12.41 0.17 -0.44
CA SER A 83 -11.32 -0.30 -1.30
C SER A 83 -10.81 0.83 -2.19
N VAL A 84 -9.61 0.68 -2.76
CA VAL A 84 -8.98 1.74 -3.56
C VAL A 84 -8.44 1.19 -4.87
N THR A 85 -8.70 1.88 -5.98
CA THR A 85 -8.08 1.60 -7.27
C THR A 85 -7.15 2.74 -7.67
N LEU A 86 -6.03 2.39 -8.30
CA LEU A 86 -5.06 3.33 -8.82
C LEU A 86 -4.78 3.02 -10.29
N GLU A 87 -5.05 3.97 -11.18
CA GLU A 87 -4.74 3.83 -12.61
C GLU A 87 -3.24 3.73 -12.86
N ALA A 88 -2.84 3.20 -14.02
CA ALA A 88 -1.43 3.01 -14.39
C ALA A 88 -0.59 4.31 -14.33
N ALA A 89 -1.20 5.48 -14.55
CA ALA A 89 -0.53 6.76 -14.35
C ALA A 89 -0.19 7.01 -12.87
N GLY A 90 -1.14 6.78 -11.97
CA GLY A 90 -0.93 6.88 -10.53
C GLY A 90 0.04 5.82 -10.00
N VAL A 91 0.04 4.60 -10.55
CA VAL A 91 1.01 3.54 -10.21
C VAL A 91 2.44 3.99 -10.54
N ARG A 92 2.64 4.60 -11.72
CA ARG A 92 3.94 5.17 -12.09
C ARG A 92 4.36 6.29 -11.14
N GLU A 93 3.43 7.19 -10.79
CA GLU A 93 3.70 8.28 -9.84
C GLU A 93 4.07 7.73 -8.45
N ALA A 94 3.36 6.73 -7.95
CA ALA A 94 3.68 6.06 -6.69
C ALA A 94 5.07 5.40 -6.73
N ALA A 95 5.40 4.71 -7.82
CA ALA A 95 6.72 4.10 -8.01
C ALA A 95 7.85 5.15 -8.06
N GLU A 96 7.63 6.26 -8.78
CA GLU A 96 8.58 7.38 -8.85
C GLU A 96 8.76 8.06 -7.49
N PHE A 97 7.67 8.27 -6.75
CA PHE A 97 7.70 8.79 -5.39
C PHE A 97 8.57 7.90 -4.50
N LEU A 98 8.30 6.60 -4.44
CA LEU A 98 9.04 5.65 -3.59
C LEU A 98 10.52 5.57 -3.98
N ARG A 99 10.84 5.57 -5.28
CA ARG A 99 12.26 5.58 -5.74
C ARG A 99 12.98 6.88 -5.36
N SER A 100 12.29 8.01 -5.37
CA SER A 100 12.88 9.32 -5.09
C SER A 100 13.04 9.59 -3.59
N HIS A 101 12.40 8.80 -2.73
CA HIS A 101 12.41 8.96 -1.28
C HIS A 101 12.85 7.66 -0.58
N PRO A 102 14.14 7.28 -0.67
CA PRO A 102 14.63 6.05 -0.08
C PRO A 102 14.30 5.98 1.42
N PHE A 103 14.06 4.75 1.90
CA PHE A 103 13.65 4.46 3.28
C PHE A 103 14.44 5.23 4.34
N ASP A 104 15.78 5.24 4.24
CA ASP A 104 16.64 5.90 5.23
C ASP A 104 16.39 7.41 5.35
N GLN A 105 16.07 8.07 4.23
CA GLN A 105 15.76 9.49 4.22
C GLN A 105 14.43 9.76 4.93
N LEU A 106 13.40 8.97 4.62
CA LEU A 106 12.09 9.08 5.27
C LEU A 106 12.18 8.74 6.76
N TRP A 107 12.91 7.68 7.11
CA TRP A 107 13.12 7.27 8.50
C TRP A 107 13.83 8.35 9.31
N HIS A 108 14.86 8.98 8.73
CA HIS A 108 15.55 10.09 9.39
C HIS A 108 14.66 11.32 9.54
N ALA A 109 13.88 11.67 8.51
CA ALA A 109 12.92 12.77 8.55
C ALA A 109 11.82 12.55 9.59
N ALA A 110 11.44 11.29 9.85
CA ALA A 110 10.47 10.93 10.89
C ALA A 110 10.98 11.20 12.32
N ALA A 111 12.29 11.38 12.53
CA ALA A 111 12.91 11.71 13.81
C ALA A 111 12.43 10.85 15.01
N GLY A 112 12.10 9.56 14.77
CA GLY A 112 11.58 8.64 15.78
C GLY A 112 10.05 8.67 16.02
N GLY A 113 9.30 9.55 15.35
CA GLY A 113 7.85 9.68 15.53
C GLY A 113 7.05 8.44 15.09
N VAL A 114 7.43 7.84 13.96
CA VAL A 114 6.66 6.77 13.30
C VAL A 114 6.85 5.39 13.98
N GLY A 115 7.78 5.25 14.94
CA GLY A 115 8.07 3.99 15.64
C GLY A 115 7.98 4.02 17.18
N THR A 116 7.77 5.19 17.79
CA THR A 116 7.88 5.37 19.26
C THR A 116 6.81 4.63 20.07
N HIS A 117 5.65 4.37 19.48
CA HIS A 117 4.53 3.69 20.15
C HIS A 117 4.63 2.15 20.13
N TRP A 118 5.64 1.58 19.46
CA TRP A 118 5.76 0.12 19.27
C TRP A 118 6.34 -0.63 20.49
N GLY A 119 6.81 0.09 21.51
CA GLY A 119 7.35 -0.52 22.75
C GLY A 119 8.57 -1.43 22.53
N ARG A 120 9.24 -1.30 21.38
CA ARG A 120 10.39 -2.09 20.96
C ARG A 120 11.62 -1.20 20.76
N PRO A 121 12.84 -1.76 20.80
CA PRO A 121 14.05 -1.01 20.44
C PRO A 121 13.96 -0.44 19.02
N GLU A 122 14.39 0.80 18.83
CA GLU A 122 14.36 1.49 17.53
C GLU A 122 14.92 0.65 16.37
N PRO A 123 16.06 -0.07 16.51
CA PRO A 123 16.58 -0.88 15.40
C PRO A 123 15.63 -1.98 14.93
N GLU A 124 14.93 -2.64 15.86
CA GLU A 124 13.95 -3.68 15.52
C GLU A 124 12.76 -3.09 14.76
N VAL A 125 12.27 -1.93 15.21
CA VAL A 125 11.16 -1.22 14.55
C VAL A 125 11.59 -0.77 13.17
N ARG A 126 12.78 -0.19 13.05
CA ARG A 126 13.35 0.26 11.77
C ARG A 126 13.40 -0.88 10.75
N ASP A 127 13.87 -2.06 11.14
CA ASP A 127 14.02 -3.20 10.23
C ASP A 127 12.66 -3.73 9.73
N VAL A 128 11.65 -3.76 10.59
CA VAL A 128 10.26 -4.08 10.19
C VAL A 128 9.76 -3.09 9.15
N PHE A 129 9.92 -1.79 9.40
CA PHE A 129 9.47 -0.77 8.47
C PHE A 129 10.23 -0.81 7.14
N ALA A 130 11.55 -1.02 7.19
CA ALA A 130 12.39 -1.15 6.00
C ALA A 130 11.96 -2.33 5.14
N HIS A 131 11.62 -3.46 5.77
CA HIS A 131 11.13 -4.65 5.09
C HIS A 131 9.86 -4.35 4.29
N HIS A 132 8.84 -3.78 4.93
CA HIS A 132 7.56 -3.50 4.30
C HIS A 132 7.65 -2.36 3.28
N TYR A 133 8.45 -1.33 3.55
CA TYR A 133 8.71 -0.27 2.59
C TYR A 133 9.31 -0.83 1.30
N ARG A 134 10.29 -1.75 1.40
CA ARG A 134 10.88 -2.40 0.22
C ARG A 134 9.86 -3.25 -0.53
N GLN A 135 8.99 -3.99 0.16
CA GLN A 135 7.92 -4.74 -0.51
C GLN A 135 6.99 -3.83 -1.33
N VAL A 136 6.63 -2.67 -0.76
CA VAL A 136 5.81 -1.65 -1.46
C VAL A 136 6.56 -1.09 -2.67
N LEU A 137 7.82 -0.69 -2.50
CA LEU A 137 8.66 -0.20 -3.59
C LEU A 137 8.79 -1.22 -4.72
N ASP A 138 9.08 -2.48 -4.40
CA ASP A 138 9.25 -3.54 -5.39
C ASP A 138 7.93 -3.84 -6.12
N PHE A 139 6.80 -3.86 -5.40
CA PHE A 139 5.47 -4.05 -5.98
C PHE A 139 5.11 -2.95 -6.98
N TYR A 140 5.17 -1.68 -6.57
CA TYR A 140 4.88 -0.55 -7.46
C TYR A 140 5.89 -0.44 -8.59
N GLY A 141 7.15 -0.81 -8.36
CA GLY A 141 8.17 -0.88 -9.39
C GLY A 141 7.79 -1.83 -10.52
N ARG A 142 7.42 -3.07 -10.19
CA ARG A 142 6.98 -4.09 -11.16
C ARG A 142 5.69 -3.70 -11.87
N ALA A 143 4.68 -3.23 -11.12
CA ALA A 143 3.40 -2.81 -11.71
C ALA A 143 3.58 -1.63 -12.69
N ALA A 144 4.43 -0.65 -12.33
CA ALA A 144 4.74 0.47 -13.21
C ALA A 144 5.47 0.05 -14.49
N GLU A 145 6.40 -0.92 -14.41
CA GLU A 145 7.10 -1.48 -15.57
C GLU A 145 6.16 -2.25 -16.50
N ALA A 146 5.18 -2.96 -15.95
CA ALA A 146 4.16 -3.68 -16.71
C ALA A 146 3.08 -2.76 -17.32
N GLY A 147 2.97 -1.51 -16.84
CA GLY A 147 1.88 -0.61 -17.22
C GLY A 147 0.53 -0.98 -16.60
N ASP A 148 0.57 -1.71 -15.49
CA ASP A 148 -0.61 -2.19 -14.79
C ASP A 148 -1.24 -1.09 -13.92
N ALA A 149 -2.53 -1.26 -13.65
CA ALA A 149 -3.24 -0.57 -12.58
C ALA A 149 -3.14 -1.38 -11.28
N VAL A 150 -3.47 -0.77 -10.15
CA VAL A 150 -3.43 -1.42 -8.83
C VAL A 150 -4.81 -1.38 -8.19
N VAL A 151 -5.21 -2.51 -7.60
CA VAL A 151 -6.39 -2.62 -6.74
C VAL A 151 -5.92 -2.91 -5.33
N LYS A 152 -6.51 -2.23 -4.34
CA LYS A 152 -6.18 -2.34 -2.92
C LYS A 152 -7.44 -2.63 -2.12
N ARG A 153 -7.32 -3.54 -1.17
CA ARG A 153 -8.36 -3.87 -0.19
C ARG A 153 -7.77 -3.76 1.21
N PHE A 154 -8.58 -3.29 2.15
CA PHE A 154 -8.23 -3.20 3.56
C PHE A 154 -9.14 -4.13 4.35
N LEU A 155 -8.57 -4.89 5.28
CA LEU A 155 -9.26 -5.89 6.10
C LEU A 155 -9.05 -5.53 7.57
N TYR A 156 -10.02 -5.84 8.44
CA TYR A 156 -10.03 -5.52 9.89
C TYR A 156 -10.34 -6.75 10.78
#